data_AF-A0A7W5K604-F1
#
_entry.id   AF-A0A7W5K604-F1
#
_cell.length_a   1.000
_cell.length_b   1.000
_cell.length_c   1.000
_cell.angle_alpha   90.00
_cell.angle_beta   90.00
_cell.angle_gamma   90.00
#
_symmetry.space_group_name_H-M   'P 1'
#
loop_
_entity.id
_entity.type
_entity.pdbx_description
1 polymer ?
#
loop_
_entity_poly.entity_id
_entity_poly.type
_entity_poly.pdbx_seq_one_letter_code
_entity_poly.pdbx_strand_id
1 'polypeptide(L)' 'MKIIILGAGQVGGTLAEHLAREENDITVVDT' A
#
# COMPACT_ATOMS: atom_id res chain seq x y z
N MET A 1 -1.86 -3.20 11.22
CA MET A 1 -1.26 -4.48 10.75
C MET A 1 -0.07 -4.20 9.84
N LYS A 2 0.78 -5.19 9.52
CA LYS A 2 1.89 -5.03 8.55
C LYS A 2 1.49 -5.56 7.18
N ILE A 3 1.60 -4.72 6.14
CA ILE A 3 1.15 -5.02 4.78
C ILE A 3 2.26 -4.68 3.79
N ILE A 4 2.50 -5.55 2.81
CA ILE A 4 3.45 -5.30 1.72
C ILE A 4 2.69 -5.29 0.40
N ILE A 5 2.86 -4.23 -0.38
CA ILE A 5 2.28 -4.09 -1.72
C ILE A 5 3.41 -4.14 -2.75
N LEU A 6 3.31 -5.06 -3.72
CA LEU A 6 4.25 -5.18 -4.83
C LEU A 6 3.62 -4.60 -6.10
N GLY A 7 4.06 -3.40 -6.49
CA GLY A 7 3.57 -2.59 -7.60
C GLY A 7 2.69 -1.43 -7.15
N ALA A 8 3.12 -0.18 -7.40
CA ALA A 8 2.42 1.05 -7.05
C ALA A 8 1.58 1.64 -8.20
N GLY A 9 1.19 0.79 -9.15
CA GLY A 9 0.27 1.17 -10.23
C GLY A 9 -1.11 1.60 -9.72
N GLN A 10 -2.06 1.83 -10.63
CA GLN A 10 -3.37 2.42 -10.31
C GLN A 10 -4.10 1.74 -9.13
N VAL A 11 -4.05 0.41 -9.05
CA VAL A 11 -4.66 -0.36 -7.96
C VAL A 11 -3.81 -0.32 -6.69
N GLY A 12 -2.51 -0.55 -6.81
CA GLY A 12 -1.60 -0.60 -5.66
C GLY A 12 -1.51 0.73 -4.91
N GLY A 13 -1.46 1.85 -5.64
CA GLY A 13 -1.46 3.19 -5.05
C GLY A 13 -2.78 3.52 -4.35
N THR A 14 -3.92 3.28 -4.99
CA THR A 14 -5.24 3.54 -4.39
C THR A 14 -5.46 2.68 -3.14
N LEU A 15 -5.04 1.42 -3.18
CA LEU A 15 -5.12 0.50 -2.05
C LEU A 15 -4.22 0.93 -0.90
N ALA A 16 -2.97 1.32 -1.19
CA ALA A 16 -2.04 1.83 -0.19
C ALA A 16 -2.60 3.08 0.53
N GLU A 17 -3.21 4.00 -0.22
CA GLU A 17 -3.79 5.22 0.35
C GLU A 17 -4.97 4.92 1.28
N HIS A 18 -5.84 3.98 0.91
CA HIS A 18 -6.96 3.59 1.76
C HIS A 18 -6.48 2.91 3.04
N LEU A 19 -5.56 1.94 2.90
CA LEU A 19 -5.03 1.19 4.04
C LEU A 19 -4.19 2.05 4.98
N ALA A 20 -3.52 3.09 4.48
CA ALA A 20 -2.70 3.99 5.29
C ALA A 20 -3.56 4.82 6.26
N ARG A 21 -4.82 5.08 5.93
CA ARG A 21 -5.78 5.81 6.78
C ARG A 21 -6.32 4.96 7.93
N GLU A 22 -6.11 3.65 7.88
CA GLU A 22 -6.54 2.69 8.90
C GLU A 22 -5.40 2.34 9.89
N GLU A 23 -4.37 3.19 10.00
CA GLU A 23 -3.21 2.98 10.89
C GLU A 23 -2.46 1.65 10.63
N ASN A 24 -2.43 1.22 9.38
CA ASN A 24 -1.61 0.09 8.95
C ASN A 24 -0.17 0.51 8.63
N ASP A 25 0.77 -0.35 8.97
CA ASP A 25 2.18 -0.23 8.62
C ASP A 25 2.39 -0.87 7.24
N ILE A 26 2.49 -0.02 6.21
CA ILE A 26 2.46 -0.44 4.81
C ILE A 26 3.81 -0.13 4.17
N THR A 27 4.38 -1.12 3.50
CA THR A 27 5.55 -0.94 2.64
C THR A 27 5.16 -1.22 1.19
N VAL A 28 5.42 -0.27 0.30
CA VAL A 28 5.19 -0.44 -1.14
C VAL A 28 6.55 -0.65 -1.81
N VAL A 29 6.64 -1.70 -2.63
CA VAL A 29 7.80 -1.99 -3.46
C VAL A 29 7.35 -1.94 -4.91
N ASP A 30 7.96 -1.07 -5.69
CA ASP A 30 7.73 -0.98 -7.13
C ASP A 30 9.07 -1.11 -7.88
N THR A 31 9.01 -1.42 -9.18
CA THR A 31 10.19 -1.60 -10.05
C THR A 31 10.95 -0.31 -10.35
#